data_AF-A0A484F4T7-F1
#
_entry.id   AF-A0A484F4T7-F1
#
_cell.length_a   1.000
_cell.length_b   1.000
_cell.length_c   1.000
_cell.angle_alpha   90.00
_cell.angle_beta   90.00
_cell.angle_gamma   90.00
#
_symmetry.space_group_name_H-M   'P 1'
#
loop_
_entity.id
_entity.type
_entity.pdbx_description
1 polymer ?
#
loop_
_entity_poly.entity_id
_entity_poly.type
_entity_poly.pdbx_seq_one_letter_code
_entity_poly.pdbx_strand_id
1 'polypeptide(L)'
;MACLFGHKWNGCKCERCGKVRNEQHDWNLCKGRCTRCHRVCGEQHDWDGCKCRHCGKTRNEQHDWDGCKCKRCNKKRDEQHKWNGYKCSYCGKKSRIGDITDQSILADISKNDADWLFRIAATAKLTDQSILTEIAYTDTNDYVRKSAVRKLTDQSILTDIVKNDKEEMIREAAIANLTDQNALAYAAQNDKANSVRKAAAGKLTNQSLLEKIAQNDNDEYVRREAIRMLTDQTVLANIAKQHMRSSLRAIAASKIIDQPLLMEIIKHDADEEVRVAAAKAITDPIYKKELLTLLCDHGIHQWVETDSGRDPWGDCYTDIKCEICGKEETMWLPT
;
A
#
# COMPACT_ATOMS: atom_id res chain seq x y z
N MET A 1 29.80 -76.33 10.29
CA MET A 1 31.08 -77.09 10.38
C MET A 1 32.19 -76.16 10.83
N ALA A 2 32.89 -76.48 11.90
CA ALA A 2 34.03 -75.70 12.39
C ALA A 2 35.28 -75.99 11.54
N CYS A 3 35.99 -74.94 11.09
CA CYS A 3 37.25 -75.09 10.35
C CYS A 3 38.39 -75.37 11.33
N LEU A 4 38.67 -76.64 11.62
CA LEU A 4 39.69 -77.07 12.61
C LEU A 4 41.14 -76.83 12.19
N PHE A 5 41.44 -76.73 10.88
CA PHE A 5 42.79 -76.54 10.33
C PHE A 5 42.96 -75.20 9.59
N GLY A 6 42.24 -74.16 10.03
CA GLY A 6 42.25 -72.84 9.38
C GLY A 6 41.18 -72.68 8.30
N HIS A 7 40.95 -71.44 7.90
CA HIS A 7 39.85 -71.06 7.01
C HIS A 7 40.26 -71.08 5.54
N LYS A 8 39.45 -71.74 4.69
CA LYS A 8 39.54 -71.65 3.23
C LYS A 8 38.71 -70.46 2.75
N TRP A 9 39.37 -69.35 2.42
CA TRP A 9 38.73 -68.08 2.05
C TRP A 9 38.50 -67.97 0.54
N ASN A 10 37.34 -67.47 0.14
CA ASN A 10 37.06 -67.02 -1.23
C ASN A 10 36.62 -65.55 -1.19
N GLY A 11 37.61 -64.65 -1.24
CA GLY A 11 37.42 -63.24 -0.86
C GLY A 11 37.14 -63.11 0.64
N CYS A 12 36.08 -62.39 1.00
CA CYS A 12 35.74 -62.10 2.40
C CYS A 12 34.94 -63.19 3.13
N LYS A 13 34.44 -64.24 2.44
CA LYS A 13 33.61 -65.30 3.03
C LYS A 13 34.31 -66.66 2.95
N CYS A 14 34.29 -67.44 4.04
CA CYS A 14 34.82 -68.79 4.05
C CYS A 14 33.82 -69.76 3.39
N GLU A 15 34.26 -70.50 2.38
CA GLU A 15 33.42 -71.43 1.62
C GLU A 15 32.87 -72.57 2.48
N ARG A 16 33.60 -72.95 3.54
CA ARG A 16 33.27 -74.13 4.37
C ARG A 16 32.38 -73.83 5.56
N CYS A 17 32.51 -72.65 6.17
CA CYS A 17 31.81 -72.32 7.41
C CYS A 17 31.02 -71.00 7.38
N GLY A 18 31.10 -70.24 6.28
CA GLY A 18 30.38 -68.98 6.13
C GLY A 18 30.92 -67.81 6.96
N LYS A 19 31.94 -68.00 7.82
CA LYS A 19 32.58 -66.90 8.54
C LYS A 19 33.06 -65.82 7.57
N VAL A 20 32.99 -64.56 8.01
CA VAL A 20 33.35 -63.39 7.22
C VAL A 20 34.55 -62.71 7.88
N ARG A 21 35.60 -62.42 7.11
CA ARG A 21 36.76 -61.63 7.56
C ARG A 21 36.64 -60.17 7.10
N ASN A 22 37.43 -59.28 7.71
CA ASN A 22 37.34 -57.83 7.49
C ASN A 22 38.07 -57.32 6.22
N GLU A 23 38.70 -58.21 5.46
CA GLU A 23 39.55 -57.89 4.30
C GLU A 23 39.06 -58.65 3.04
N GLN A 24 39.52 -58.22 1.86
CA GLN A 24 39.21 -58.84 0.57
C GLN A 24 37.70 -58.90 0.26
N HIS A 25 36.98 -57.84 0.64
CA HIS A 25 35.59 -57.64 0.24
C HIS A 25 35.50 -57.17 -1.21
N ASP A 26 34.57 -57.76 -1.95
CA ASP A 26 34.21 -57.36 -3.31
C ASP A 26 32.96 -56.47 -3.22
N TRP A 27 33.18 -55.16 -3.16
CA TRP A 27 32.13 -54.17 -2.90
C TRP A 27 31.41 -53.78 -4.20
N ASN A 28 30.08 -53.87 -4.19
CA ASN A 28 29.30 -53.29 -5.26
C ASN A 28 29.36 -51.76 -5.15
N LEU A 29 30.02 -51.13 -6.13
CA LEU A 29 30.09 -49.67 -6.26
C LEU A 29 28.68 -49.07 -6.17
N CYS A 30 28.55 -47.95 -5.47
CA CYS A 30 27.34 -47.19 -5.18
C CYS A 30 26.32 -47.84 -4.24
N LYS A 31 26.31 -49.17 -4.09
CA LYS A 31 25.39 -49.89 -3.18
C LYS A 31 25.96 -50.14 -1.79
N GLY A 32 27.28 -49.96 -1.61
CA GLY A 32 27.97 -50.14 -0.33
C GLY A 32 27.84 -51.57 0.24
N ARG A 33 27.46 -52.55 -0.59
CA ARG A 33 27.21 -53.93 -0.17
C ARG A 33 28.20 -54.86 -0.82
N CYS A 34 28.81 -55.74 -0.02
CA CYS A 34 29.68 -56.76 -0.56
C CYS A 34 28.84 -57.81 -1.32
N THR A 35 29.22 -58.10 -2.56
CA THR A 35 28.52 -59.07 -3.44
C THR A 35 28.55 -60.49 -2.87
N ARG A 36 29.54 -60.80 -2.03
CA ARG A 36 29.80 -62.15 -1.52
C ARG A 36 29.29 -62.41 -0.10
N CYS A 37 29.43 -61.44 0.81
CA CYS A 37 29.02 -61.62 2.22
C CYS A 37 27.87 -60.72 2.66
N HIS A 38 27.39 -59.84 1.78
CA HIS A 38 26.31 -58.87 2.03
C HIS A 38 26.53 -57.92 3.21
N ARG A 39 27.74 -57.89 3.78
CA ARG A 39 28.15 -56.84 4.71
C ARG A 39 27.97 -55.49 4.01
N VAL A 40 27.67 -54.46 4.79
CA VAL A 40 27.53 -53.09 4.33
C VAL A 40 28.70 -52.28 4.84
N CYS A 41 29.36 -51.53 3.97
CA CYS A 41 30.24 -50.42 4.33
C CYS A 41 29.64 -49.15 3.72
N GLY A 42 30.09 -47.96 4.14
CA GLY A 42 29.64 -46.70 3.53
C GLY A 42 29.69 -46.76 2.00
N GLU A 43 28.75 -46.10 1.33
CA GLU A 43 28.66 -46.15 -0.13
C GLU A 43 29.96 -45.67 -0.79
N GLN A 44 30.57 -46.53 -1.61
CA GLN A 44 31.76 -46.20 -2.38
C GLN A 44 31.35 -45.79 -3.80
N HIS A 45 31.82 -44.64 -4.26
CA HIS A 45 31.42 -44.09 -5.56
C HIS A 45 32.65 -43.85 -6.44
N ASP A 46 32.56 -44.28 -7.70
CA ASP A 46 33.53 -43.93 -8.75
C ASP A 46 33.11 -42.59 -9.38
N TRP A 47 33.78 -41.54 -8.93
CA TRP A 47 33.44 -40.16 -9.26
C TRP A 47 34.14 -39.70 -10.54
N ASP A 48 33.36 -39.16 -11.47
CA ASP A 48 33.86 -38.35 -12.58
C ASP A 48 33.62 -36.86 -12.28
N GLY A 49 34.53 -36.25 -11.53
CA GLY A 49 34.32 -34.91 -10.97
C GLY A 49 33.17 -34.92 -9.97
N CYS A 50 32.11 -34.14 -10.22
CA CYS A 50 30.97 -34.01 -9.30
C CYS A 50 29.85 -35.05 -9.49
N LYS A 51 29.95 -36.00 -10.43
CA LYS A 51 28.91 -37.01 -10.71
C LYS A 51 29.50 -38.42 -10.75
N CYS A 52 28.82 -39.40 -10.14
CA CYS A 52 29.26 -40.79 -10.18
C CYS A 52 28.94 -41.41 -11.55
N ARG A 53 29.91 -42.14 -12.12
CA ARG A 53 29.79 -42.79 -13.42
C ARG A 53 28.71 -43.87 -13.49
N HIS A 54 28.41 -44.52 -12.36
CA HIS A 54 27.54 -45.70 -12.33
C HIS A 54 26.13 -45.43 -11.80
N CYS A 55 25.99 -44.55 -10.80
CA CYS A 55 24.68 -44.30 -10.16
C CYS A 55 24.12 -42.90 -10.38
N GLY A 56 24.90 -41.99 -10.99
CA GLY A 56 24.48 -40.62 -11.24
C GLY A 56 24.34 -39.73 -9.99
N LYS A 57 24.63 -40.24 -8.78
CA LYS A 57 24.73 -39.42 -7.57
C LYS A 57 25.72 -38.29 -7.80
N THR A 58 25.52 -37.19 -7.06
CA THR A 58 26.36 -36.00 -7.17
C THR A 58 26.98 -35.67 -5.82
N ARG A 59 28.16 -35.05 -5.83
CA ARG A 59 28.84 -34.53 -4.64
C ARG A 59 29.06 -33.02 -4.76
N ASN A 60 29.37 -32.37 -3.65
CA ASN A 60 29.49 -30.90 -3.56
C ASN A 60 30.83 -30.35 -4.06
N GLU A 61 31.78 -31.21 -4.38
CA GLU A 61 33.14 -30.84 -4.78
C GLU A 61 33.41 -31.21 -6.25
N GLN A 62 34.47 -30.64 -6.82
CA GLN A 62 34.95 -30.94 -8.18
C GLN A 62 33.89 -30.69 -9.28
N HIS A 63 33.17 -29.58 -9.14
CA HIS A 63 32.25 -29.10 -10.17
C HIS A 63 33.02 -28.45 -11.33
N ASP A 64 32.63 -28.81 -12.55
CA ASP A 64 33.09 -28.18 -13.79
C ASP A 64 32.06 -27.12 -14.22
N TRP A 65 32.33 -25.85 -13.89
CA TRP A 65 31.37 -24.74 -14.02
C TRP A 65 31.48 -24.04 -15.38
N ASP A 66 30.33 -23.84 -16.04
CA ASP A 66 30.17 -22.87 -17.13
C ASP A 66 29.24 -21.74 -16.68
N GLY A 67 29.83 -20.64 -16.24
CA GLY A 67 29.09 -19.57 -15.56
C GLY A 67 28.41 -20.09 -14.29
N CYS A 68 27.08 -20.00 -14.24
CA CYS A 68 26.28 -20.36 -13.08
C CYS A 68 25.80 -21.82 -13.08
N LYS A 69 26.19 -22.65 -14.04
CA LYS A 69 25.71 -24.04 -14.19
C LYS A 69 26.87 -25.02 -14.39
N CYS A 70 26.86 -26.13 -13.67
CA CYS A 70 27.87 -27.18 -13.85
C CYS A 70 27.56 -28.02 -15.10
N LYS A 71 28.54 -28.17 -16.01
CA LYS A 71 28.39 -28.94 -17.26
C LYS A 71 28.09 -30.42 -17.03
N ARG A 72 28.54 -30.97 -15.91
CA ARG A 72 28.45 -32.41 -15.59
C ARG A 72 27.17 -32.80 -14.85
N CYS A 73 26.78 -32.03 -13.84
CA CYS A 73 25.64 -32.37 -12.97
C CYS A 73 24.46 -31.39 -13.05
N ASN A 74 24.54 -30.33 -13.87
CA ASN A 74 23.54 -29.26 -13.97
C ASN A 74 23.26 -28.49 -12.68
N LYS A 75 24.03 -28.71 -11.59
CA LYS A 75 23.93 -27.90 -10.37
C LYS A 75 24.08 -26.42 -10.72
N LYS A 76 23.30 -25.58 -10.05
CA LYS A 76 23.32 -24.12 -10.22
C LYS A 76 24.02 -23.48 -9.01
N ARG A 77 24.65 -22.33 -9.23
CA ARG A 77 25.17 -21.44 -8.18
C ARG A 77 24.73 -20.00 -8.45
N ASP A 78 24.80 -19.14 -7.44
CA ASP A 78 24.35 -17.74 -7.53
C ASP A 78 25.39 -16.77 -8.13
N GLU A 79 26.60 -17.27 -8.38
CA GLU A 79 27.71 -16.49 -8.94
C GLU A 79 27.89 -16.74 -10.44
N GLN A 80 28.55 -15.79 -11.11
CA GLN A 80 29.00 -15.91 -12.50
C GLN A 80 27.87 -16.17 -13.51
N HIS A 81 26.71 -15.51 -13.31
CA HIS A 81 25.64 -15.48 -14.29
C HIS A 81 26.10 -14.74 -15.57
N LYS A 82 25.94 -15.36 -16.73
CA LYS A 82 26.03 -14.66 -18.03
C LYS A 82 24.63 -14.20 -18.42
N TRP A 83 24.42 -12.89 -18.40
CA TRP A 83 23.14 -12.26 -18.67
C TRP A 83 22.97 -11.99 -20.17
N ASN A 84 21.81 -12.36 -20.72
CA ASN A 84 21.35 -11.91 -22.03
C ASN A 84 20.07 -11.10 -21.80
N GLY A 85 20.18 -9.78 -21.88
CA GLY A 85 19.18 -8.88 -21.35
C GLY A 85 19.03 -9.07 -19.83
N TYR A 86 17.82 -9.42 -19.39
CA TYR A 86 17.49 -9.64 -17.98
C TYR A 86 17.48 -11.11 -17.53
N LYS A 87 17.70 -12.06 -18.45
CA LYS A 87 17.68 -13.50 -18.15
C LYS A 87 19.07 -14.09 -18.30
N CYS A 88 19.45 -14.96 -17.36
CA CYS A 88 20.71 -15.68 -17.46
C CYS A 88 20.60 -16.79 -18.52
N SER A 89 21.47 -16.78 -19.53
CA SER A 89 21.46 -17.72 -20.66
C SER A 89 21.62 -19.18 -20.24
N TYR A 90 22.18 -19.45 -19.07
CA TYR A 90 22.49 -20.81 -18.59
C TYR A 90 21.42 -21.39 -17.66
N CYS A 91 20.77 -20.55 -16.85
CA CYS A 91 19.88 -21.03 -15.80
C CYS A 91 18.46 -20.47 -15.83
N GLY A 92 18.20 -19.47 -16.70
CA GLY A 92 16.92 -18.78 -16.82
C GLY A 92 16.58 -17.85 -15.66
N LYS A 93 17.45 -17.73 -14.64
CA LYS A 93 17.27 -16.79 -13.52
C LYS A 93 17.13 -15.38 -14.10
N LYS A 94 16.21 -14.59 -13.55
CA LYS A 94 16.04 -13.17 -13.89
C LYS A 94 16.97 -12.32 -13.00
N SER A 95 17.54 -11.27 -13.56
CA SER A 95 18.28 -10.26 -12.80
C SER A 95 17.32 -9.46 -11.93
N ARG A 96 17.86 -8.68 -10.99
CA ARG A 96 17.03 -7.78 -10.20
C ARG A 96 16.52 -6.67 -11.12
N ILE A 97 15.21 -6.44 -11.12
CA ILE A 97 14.58 -5.39 -11.95
C ILE A 97 15.14 -3.99 -11.62
N GLY A 98 15.60 -3.78 -10.38
CA GLY A 98 16.26 -2.55 -9.95
C GLY A 98 17.50 -2.20 -10.77
N ASP A 99 18.25 -3.21 -11.22
CA ASP A 99 19.53 -3.04 -11.92
C ASP A 99 19.36 -2.76 -13.42
N ILE A 100 18.14 -2.92 -13.96
CA ILE A 100 17.86 -2.77 -15.39
C ILE A 100 17.50 -1.30 -15.69
N THR A 101 18.34 -0.63 -16.47
CA THR A 101 18.12 0.78 -16.87
C THR A 101 17.77 0.93 -18.34
N ASP A 102 18.09 -0.07 -19.17
CA ASP A 102 17.84 -0.07 -20.60
C ASP A 102 16.32 -0.07 -20.91
N GLN A 103 15.84 0.95 -21.60
CA GLN A 103 14.42 1.13 -21.90
C GLN A 103 13.88 0.06 -22.86
N SER A 104 14.70 -0.47 -23.77
CA SER A 104 14.27 -1.53 -24.68
C SER A 104 14.06 -2.86 -23.94
N ILE A 105 14.94 -3.16 -22.98
CA ILE A 105 14.78 -4.33 -22.09
C ILE A 105 13.57 -4.15 -21.18
N LEU A 106 13.38 -2.96 -20.60
CA LEU A 106 12.21 -2.66 -19.78
C LEU A 106 10.92 -2.79 -20.58
N ALA A 107 10.89 -2.33 -21.84
CA ALA A 107 9.76 -2.52 -22.74
C ALA A 107 9.45 -4.00 -23.00
N ASP A 108 10.46 -4.81 -23.32
CA ASP A 108 10.28 -6.25 -23.53
C ASP A 108 9.71 -6.94 -22.29
N ILE A 109 10.27 -6.66 -21.10
CA ILE A 109 9.75 -7.21 -19.85
C ILE A 109 8.31 -6.77 -19.64
N SER A 110 8.02 -5.48 -19.79
CA SER A 110 6.70 -4.90 -19.52
C SER A 110 5.60 -5.47 -20.41
N LYS A 111 5.94 -5.91 -21.63
CA LYS A 111 4.98 -6.50 -22.57
C LYS A 111 4.89 -8.02 -22.47
N ASN A 112 6.02 -8.69 -22.27
CA ASN A 112 6.15 -10.12 -22.60
C ASN A 112 6.46 -11.01 -21.39
N ASP A 113 6.81 -10.47 -20.22
CA ASP A 113 7.16 -11.32 -19.09
C ASP A 113 5.92 -12.02 -18.51
N ALA A 114 5.99 -13.34 -18.31
CA ALA A 114 4.87 -14.13 -17.78
C ALA A 114 4.47 -13.72 -16.35
N ASP A 115 5.41 -13.20 -15.56
CA ASP A 115 5.18 -12.75 -14.19
C ASP A 115 4.75 -11.29 -14.18
N TRP A 116 3.49 -11.05 -13.81
CA TRP A 116 2.91 -9.71 -13.76
C TRP A 116 3.64 -8.80 -12.75
N LEU A 117 4.28 -9.35 -11.71
CA LEU A 117 5.12 -8.58 -10.77
C LEU A 117 6.40 -8.08 -11.43
N PHE A 118 6.93 -8.80 -12.41
CA PHE A 118 8.05 -8.32 -13.23
C PHE A 118 7.59 -7.27 -14.23
N ARG A 119 6.42 -7.48 -14.86
CA ARG A 119 5.85 -6.50 -15.79
C ARG A 119 5.57 -5.17 -15.10
N ILE A 120 4.87 -5.17 -13.95
CA ILE A 120 4.57 -3.94 -13.20
C ILE A 120 5.84 -3.19 -12.79
N ALA A 121 6.87 -3.90 -12.33
CA ALA A 121 8.12 -3.29 -11.90
C ALA A 121 8.92 -2.70 -13.09
N ALA A 122 8.87 -3.34 -14.25
CA ALA A 122 9.46 -2.80 -15.48
C ALA A 122 8.67 -1.58 -15.99
N THR A 123 7.34 -1.67 -16.05
CA THR A 123 6.44 -0.58 -16.45
C THR A 123 6.63 0.66 -15.59
N ALA A 124 6.85 0.49 -14.28
CA ALA A 124 7.13 1.60 -13.37
C ALA A 124 8.39 2.40 -13.74
N LYS A 125 9.38 1.77 -14.40
CA LYS A 125 10.64 2.40 -14.83
C LYS A 125 10.61 2.84 -16.31
N LEU A 126 9.59 2.45 -17.07
CA LEU A 126 9.47 2.77 -18.48
C LEU A 126 9.05 4.25 -18.68
N THR A 127 9.60 4.92 -19.69
CA THR A 127 9.28 6.34 -19.98
C THR A 127 8.58 6.55 -21.32
N ASP A 128 8.66 5.58 -22.23
CA ASP A 128 8.08 5.68 -23.56
C ASP A 128 6.54 5.71 -23.50
N GLN A 129 5.94 6.84 -23.92
CA GLN A 129 4.49 7.05 -23.84
C GLN A 129 3.71 6.12 -24.76
N SER A 130 4.24 5.76 -25.94
CA SER A 130 3.54 4.87 -26.86
C SER A 130 3.43 3.46 -26.29
N ILE A 131 4.50 2.96 -25.68
CA ILE A 131 4.49 1.65 -25.03
C ILE A 131 3.64 1.67 -23.75
N LEU A 132 3.71 2.73 -22.95
CA LEU A 132 2.84 2.89 -21.80
C LEU A 132 1.36 2.86 -22.20
N THR A 133 0.99 3.52 -23.29
CA THR A 133 -0.38 3.49 -23.83
C THR A 133 -0.78 2.08 -24.24
N GLU A 134 0.07 1.37 -24.98
CA GLU A 134 -0.18 -0.02 -25.37
C GLU A 134 -0.42 -0.91 -24.15
N ILE A 135 0.43 -0.83 -23.13
CA ILE A 135 0.28 -1.59 -21.88
C ILE A 135 -1.02 -1.20 -21.16
N ALA A 136 -1.33 0.08 -21.08
CA ALA A 136 -2.53 0.59 -20.43
C ALA A 136 -3.84 0.07 -21.06
N TYR A 137 -3.83 -0.28 -22.34
CA TYR A 137 -4.98 -0.87 -23.02
C TYR A 137 -4.99 -2.40 -23.04
N THR A 138 -3.81 -3.03 -23.13
CA THR A 138 -3.70 -4.44 -23.53
C THR A 138 -3.29 -5.41 -22.42
N ASP A 139 -2.66 -4.93 -21.33
CA ASP A 139 -2.19 -5.87 -20.29
C ASP A 139 -3.38 -6.54 -19.58
N THR A 140 -3.30 -7.87 -19.46
CA THR A 140 -4.34 -8.67 -18.83
C THR A 140 -4.47 -8.40 -17.33
N ASN A 141 -3.38 -7.98 -16.68
CA ASN A 141 -3.34 -7.66 -15.26
C ASN A 141 -3.59 -6.15 -15.05
N ASP A 142 -4.64 -5.86 -14.29
CA ASP A 142 -5.08 -4.52 -13.93
C ASP A 142 -4.03 -3.71 -13.14
N TYR A 143 -3.23 -4.34 -12.28
CA TYR A 143 -2.14 -3.62 -11.60
C TYR A 143 -1.05 -3.15 -12.56
N VAL A 144 -0.75 -3.93 -13.62
CA VAL A 144 0.19 -3.51 -14.66
C VAL A 144 -0.40 -2.37 -15.48
N ARG A 145 -1.68 -2.47 -15.91
CA ARG A 145 -2.37 -1.36 -16.59
C ARG A 145 -2.36 -0.10 -15.73
N LYS A 146 -2.69 -0.20 -14.43
CA LYS A 146 -2.68 0.93 -13.49
C LYS A 146 -1.31 1.60 -13.40
N SER A 147 -0.24 0.80 -13.37
CA SER A 147 1.12 1.31 -13.36
C SER A 147 1.45 2.09 -14.62
N ALA A 148 0.96 1.65 -15.78
CA ALA A 148 1.13 2.38 -17.04
C ALA A 148 0.31 3.68 -17.04
N VAL A 149 -0.97 3.62 -16.68
CA VAL A 149 -1.88 4.78 -16.64
C VAL A 149 -1.35 5.91 -15.77
N ARG A 150 -0.78 5.60 -14.61
CA ARG A 150 -0.16 6.60 -13.72
C ARG A 150 0.99 7.40 -14.35
N LYS A 151 1.56 6.90 -15.45
CA LYS A 151 2.67 7.53 -16.18
C LYS A 151 2.25 8.18 -17.49
N LEU A 152 0.98 8.04 -17.88
CA LEU A 152 0.44 8.67 -19.08
C LEU A 152 0.22 10.16 -18.84
N THR A 153 0.55 10.96 -19.85
CA THR A 153 0.35 12.42 -19.84
C THR A 153 -0.63 12.91 -20.90
N ASP A 154 -0.89 12.11 -21.93
CA ASP A 154 -1.82 12.45 -23.01
C ASP A 154 -3.28 12.52 -22.51
N GLN A 155 -3.87 13.71 -22.59
CA GLN A 155 -5.21 13.97 -22.05
C GLN A 155 -6.31 13.26 -22.83
N SER A 156 -6.12 12.99 -24.12
CA SER A 156 -7.10 12.27 -24.94
C SER A 156 -7.15 10.79 -24.56
N ILE A 157 -5.98 10.17 -24.36
CA ILE A 157 -5.86 8.79 -23.87
C ILE A 157 -6.41 8.67 -22.45
N LEU A 158 -6.05 9.60 -21.56
CA LEU A 158 -6.59 9.59 -20.18
C LEU A 158 -8.12 9.76 -20.17
N THR A 159 -8.66 10.62 -21.02
CA THR A 159 -10.12 10.78 -21.18
C THR A 159 -10.79 9.51 -21.66
N ASP A 160 -10.19 8.83 -22.64
CA ASP A 160 -10.71 7.57 -23.16
C ASP A 160 -10.73 6.48 -22.06
N ILE A 161 -9.62 6.32 -21.33
CA ILE A 161 -9.52 5.38 -20.20
C ILE A 161 -10.58 5.69 -19.14
N VAL A 162 -10.77 6.95 -18.78
CA VAL A 162 -11.81 7.39 -17.82
C VAL A 162 -13.21 7.06 -18.29
N LYS A 163 -13.49 7.05 -19.59
CA LYS A 163 -14.82 6.73 -20.11
C LYS A 163 -15.05 5.22 -20.24
N ASN A 164 -14.00 4.48 -20.60
CA ASN A 164 -14.15 3.16 -21.18
C ASN A 164 -13.52 2.01 -20.37
N ASP A 165 -12.56 2.26 -19.48
CA ASP A 165 -11.95 1.16 -18.72
C ASP A 165 -12.95 0.53 -17.75
N LYS A 166 -13.04 -0.79 -17.77
CA LYS A 166 -13.99 -1.57 -16.95
C LYS A 166 -13.70 -1.44 -15.44
N GLU A 167 -12.43 -1.31 -15.05
CA GLU A 167 -11.96 -1.33 -13.67
C GLU A 167 -11.92 0.08 -13.08
N GLU A 168 -12.62 0.30 -11.97
CA GLU A 168 -12.69 1.61 -11.31
C GLU A 168 -11.32 2.15 -10.88
N MET A 169 -10.41 1.28 -10.45
CA MET A 169 -9.07 1.67 -9.99
C MET A 169 -8.17 2.20 -11.13
N ILE A 170 -8.50 1.86 -12.37
CA ILE A 170 -7.80 2.34 -13.57
C ILE A 170 -8.38 3.69 -13.99
N ARG A 171 -9.71 3.81 -14.01
CA ARG A 171 -10.39 5.09 -14.25
C ARG A 171 -9.95 6.14 -13.23
N GLU A 172 -9.92 5.80 -11.94
CA GLU A 172 -9.42 6.68 -10.87
C GLU A 172 -7.94 7.07 -11.07
N ALA A 173 -7.09 6.11 -11.47
CA ALA A 173 -5.69 6.41 -11.77
C ALA A 173 -5.53 7.37 -12.95
N ALA A 174 -6.39 7.28 -13.96
CA ALA A 174 -6.39 8.22 -15.07
C ALA A 174 -6.86 9.62 -14.63
N ILE A 175 -7.88 9.72 -13.78
CA ILE A 175 -8.31 10.99 -13.16
C ILE A 175 -7.15 11.68 -12.45
N ALA A 176 -6.23 10.94 -11.81
CA ALA A 176 -5.08 11.51 -11.10
C ALA A 176 -4.17 12.37 -12.00
N ASN A 177 -4.07 12.08 -13.30
CA ASN A 177 -3.30 12.87 -14.27
C ASN A 177 -4.18 13.69 -15.25
N LEU A 178 -5.50 13.52 -15.18
CA LEU A 178 -6.44 14.26 -16.01
C LEU A 178 -6.57 15.72 -15.54
N THR A 179 -6.52 16.64 -16.49
CA THR A 179 -6.73 18.09 -16.29
C THR A 179 -7.86 18.66 -17.16
N ASP A 180 -8.30 17.91 -18.19
CA ASP A 180 -9.43 18.31 -19.04
C ASP A 180 -10.73 18.44 -18.20
N GLN A 181 -11.25 19.66 -18.08
CA GLN A 181 -12.41 19.96 -17.24
C GLN A 181 -13.71 19.34 -17.78
N ASN A 182 -13.84 19.11 -19.08
CA ASN A 182 -15.02 18.47 -19.65
C ASN A 182 -15.03 16.97 -19.34
N ALA A 183 -13.88 16.31 -19.44
CA ALA A 183 -13.71 14.92 -19.07
C ALA A 183 -13.87 14.70 -17.55
N LEU A 184 -13.32 15.59 -16.73
CA LEU A 184 -13.56 15.60 -15.28
C LEU A 184 -15.04 15.80 -14.95
N ALA A 185 -15.72 16.74 -15.62
CA ALA A 185 -17.15 16.98 -15.42
C ALA A 185 -18.00 15.78 -15.83
N TYR A 186 -17.63 15.10 -16.91
CA TYR A 186 -18.29 13.87 -17.33
C TYR A 186 -18.13 12.77 -16.27
N ALA A 187 -16.91 12.52 -15.81
CA ALA A 187 -16.62 11.49 -14.80
C ALA A 187 -17.34 11.77 -13.47
N ALA A 188 -17.29 13.02 -13.00
CA ALA A 188 -17.91 13.44 -11.74
C ALA A 188 -19.43 13.27 -11.72
N GLN A 189 -20.09 13.34 -12.88
CA GLN A 189 -21.55 13.21 -12.98
C GLN A 189 -22.02 11.79 -13.33
N ASN A 190 -21.22 11.04 -14.10
CA ASN A 190 -21.71 9.84 -14.77
C ASN A 190 -20.99 8.55 -14.38
N ASP A 191 -19.84 8.59 -13.69
CA ASP A 191 -19.15 7.35 -13.34
C ASP A 191 -19.97 6.51 -12.34
N LYS A 192 -20.03 5.20 -12.58
CA LYS A 192 -20.73 4.25 -11.72
C LYS A 192 -20.12 4.17 -10.31
N ALA A 193 -18.81 4.36 -10.18
CA ALA A 193 -18.08 4.25 -8.92
C ALA A 193 -17.99 5.61 -8.21
N ASN A 194 -18.39 5.65 -6.94
CA ASN A 194 -18.29 6.88 -6.12
C ASN A 194 -16.84 7.36 -5.95
N SER A 195 -15.86 6.45 -5.95
CA SER A 195 -14.43 6.77 -5.84
C SER A 195 -13.96 7.60 -7.03
N VAL A 196 -14.36 7.21 -8.24
CA VAL A 196 -14.05 7.96 -9.47
C VAL A 196 -14.79 9.29 -9.51
N ARG A 197 -16.09 9.32 -9.17
CA ARG A 197 -16.85 10.59 -9.12
C ARG A 197 -16.24 11.57 -8.11
N LYS A 198 -15.88 11.09 -6.93
CA LYS A 198 -15.20 11.87 -5.88
C LYS A 198 -13.86 12.42 -6.36
N ALA A 199 -13.01 11.56 -6.93
CA ALA A 199 -11.70 11.96 -7.44
C ALA A 199 -11.82 13.04 -8.53
N ALA A 200 -12.83 12.91 -9.42
CA ALA A 200 -13.11 13.88 -10.45
C ALA A 200 -13.64 15.20 -9.86
N ALA A 201 -14.59 15.14 -8.91
CA ALA A 201 -15.13 16.30 -8.22
C ALA A 201 -14.05 17.11 -7.49
N GLY A 202 -13.08 16.44 -6.87
CA GLY A 202 -11.92 17.06 -6.22
C GLY A 202 -10.99 17.84 -7.15
N LYS A 203 -11.16 17.72 -8.48
CA LYS A 203 -10.38 18.44 -9.50
C LYS A 203 -11.21 19.41 -10.35
N LEU A 204 -12.52 19.48 -10.11
CA LEU A 204 -13.39 20.39 -10.84
C LEU A 204 -13.19 21.83 -10.37
N THR A 205 -13.26 22.77 -11.31
CA THR A 205 -13.26 24.22 -11.02
C THR A 205 -14.62 24.88 -11.27
N ASN A 206 -15.51 24.22 -12.01
CA ASN A 206 -16.85 24.73 -12.30
C ASN A 206 -17.73 24.72 -11.03
N GLN A 207 -17.92 25.91 -10.43
CA GLN A 207 -18.66 26.11 -9.19
C GLN A 207 -20.14 25.70 -9.28
N SER A 208 -20.80 26.00 -10.41
CA SER A 208 -22.21 25.62 -10.60
C SER A 208 -22.38 24.09 -10.70
N LEU A 209 -21.43 23.40 -11.32
CA LEU A 209 -21.46 21.93 -11.35
C LEU A 209 -21.14 21.34 -9.97
N LEU A 210 -20.16 21.89 -9.26
CA LEU A 210 -19.83 21.48 -7.89
C LEU A 210 -21.03 21.64 -6.96
N GLU A 211 -21.80 22.73 -7.08
CA GLU A 211 -23.04 22.93 -6.33
C GLU A 211 -24.05 21.81 -6.61
N LYS A 212 -24.28 21.50 -7.90
CA LYS A 212 -25.20 20.43 -8.29
C LYS A 212 -24.78 19.07 -7.71
N ILE A 213 -23.48 18.76 -7.75
CA ILE A 213 -22.93 17.53 -7.18
C ILE A 213 -23.09 17.54 -5.66
N ALA A 214 -22.76 18.65 -4.99
CA ALA A 214 -22.87 18.82 -3.55
C ALA A 214 -24.29 18.62 -3.02
N GLN A 215 -25.31 18.99 -3.80
CA GLN A 215 -26.71 18.85 -3.42
C GLN A 215 -27.29 17.47 -3.79
N ASN A 216 -26.87 16.89 -4.92
CA ASN A 216 -27.63 15.80 -5.56
C ASN A 216 -26.87 14.48 -5.75
N ASP A 217 -25.55 14.40 -5.58
CA ASP A 217 -24.87 13.10 -5.72
C ASP A 217 -25.43 12.12 -4.67
N ASN A 218 -25.66 10.87 -5.06
CA ASN A 218 -26.20 9.86 -4.16
C ASN A 218 -25.24 9.51 -3.01
N ASP A 219 -23.93 9.63 -3.24
CA ASP A 219 -22.89 9.30 -2.27
C ASP A 219 -22.47 10.53 -1.45
N GLU A 220 -22.51 10.39 -0.12
CA GLU A 220 -22.17 11.49 0.79
C GLU A 220 -20.71 11.93 0.69
N TYR A 221 -19.77 11.01 0.41
CA TYR A 221 -18.36 11.37 0.27
C TYR A 221 -18.10 12.19 -1.00
N VAL A 222 -18.86 11.95 -2.07
CA VAL A 222 -18.82 12.77 -3.28
C VAL A 222 -19.39 14.16 -3.00
N ARG A 223 -20.56 14.25 -2.34
CA ARG A 223 -21.15 15.54 -1.94
C ARG A 223 -20.18 16.35 -1.06
N ARG A 224 -19.59 15.71 -0.06
CA ARG A 224 -18.57 16.31 0.83
C ARG A 224 -17.38 16.85 0.06
N GLU A 225 -16.87 16.08 -0.90
CA GLU A 225 -15.74 16.52 -1.72
C GLU A 225 -16.10 17.72 -2.57
N ALA A 226 -17.30 17.72 -3.18
CA ALA A 226 -17.78 18.87 -3.94
C ALA A 226 -17.90 20.14 -3.07
N ILE A 227 -18.43 20.04 -1.84
CA ILE A 227 -18.50 21.18 -0.90
C ILE A 227 -17.09 21.70 -0.55
N ARG A 228 -16.10 20.82 -0.40
CA ARG A 228 -14.71 21.27 -0.17
C ARG A 228 -14.15 22.09 -1.32
N MET A 229 -14.56 21.77 -2.54
CA MET A 229 -14.14 22.49 -3.76
C MET A 229 -14.96 23.75 -4.05
N LEU A 230 -16.10 23.94 -3.36
CA LEU A 230 -16.87 25.18 -3.45
C LEU A 230 -16.11 26.35 -2.83
N THR A 231 -16.20 27.51 -3.50
CA THR A 231 -15.68 28.80 -3.03
C THR A 231 -16.75 29.88 -3.02
N ASP A 232 -17.85 29.68 -3.75
CA ASP A 232 -18.99 30.61 -3.76
C ASP A 232 -19.63 30.69 -2.37
N GLN A 233 -19.51 31.86 -1.74
CA GLN A 233 -19.99 32.10 -0.37
C GLN A 233 -21.52 32.03 -0.27
N THR A 234 -22.25 32.36 -1.34
CA THR A 234 -23.72 32.28 -1.34
C THR A 234 -24.18 30.83 -1.35
N VAL A 235 -23.53 29.98 -2.15
CA VAL A 235 -23.79 28.54 -2.19
C VAL A 235 -23.41 27.89 -0.86
N LEU A 236 -22.24 28.21 -0.30
CA LEU A 236 -21.81 27.70 1.00
C LEU A 236 -22.77 28.10 2.13
N ALA A 237 -23.24 29.36 2.15
CA ALA A 237 -24.23 29.83 3.11
C ALA A 237 -25.56 29.06 2.98
N ASN A 238 -26.04 28.84 1.75
CA ASN A 238 -27.27 28.09 1.52
C ASN A 238 -27.16 26.64 1.99
N ILE A 239 -26.04 25.97 1.68
CA ILE A 239 -25.79 24.60 2.15
C ILE A 239 -25.73 24.58 3.68
N ALA A 240 -24.99 25.49 4.31
CA ALA A 240 -24.85 25.56 5.77
C ALA A 240 -26.17 25.85 6.49
N LYS A 241 -27.13 26.55 5.87
CA LYS A 241 -28.44 26.84 6.47
C LYS A 241 -29.47 25.73 6.23
N GLN A 242 -29.46 25.08 5.06
CA GLN A 242 -30.62 24.32 4.58
C GLN A 242 -30.35 22.83 4.35
N HIS A 243 -29.08 22.39 4.25
CA HIS A 243 -28.80 21.02 3.86
C HIS A 243 -29.25 20.00 4.92
N MET A 244 -29.97 18.95 4.51
CA MET A 244 -30.58 17.97 5.44
C MET A 244 -29.55 17.21 6.31
N ARG A 245 -28.35 16.97 5.79
CA ARG A 245 -27.25 16.31 6.52
C ARG A 245 -26.43 17.35 7.27
N SER A 246 -26.37 17.25 8.59
CA SER A 246 -25.59 18.16 9.45
C SER A 246 -24.08 18.08 9.17
N SER A 247 -23.56 16.89 8.89
CA SER A 247 -22.15 16.69 8.46
C SER A 247 -21.77 17.61 7.29
N LEU A 248 -22.66 17.75 6.30
CA LEU A 248 -22.46 18.60 5.12
C LEU A 248 -22.67 20.08 5.44
N ARG A 249 -23.62 20.43 6.32
CA ARG A 249 -23.77 21.80 6.84
C ARG A 249 -22.51 22.26 7.58
N ALA A 250 -21.93 21.41 8.42
CA ALA A 250 -20.73 21.71 9.19
C ALA A 250 -19.52 22.00 8.28
N ILE A 251 -19.33 21.20 7.23
CA ILE A 251 -18.27 21.44 6.24
C ILE A 251 -18.48 22.78 5.54
N ALA A 252 -19.71 23.08 5.12
CA ALA A 252 -20.02 24.35 4.48
C ALA A 252 -19.78 25.53 5.45
N ALA A 253 -20.27 25.44 6.69
CA ALA A 253 -20.07 26.44 7.74
C ALA A 253 -18.58 26.72 8.00
N SER A 254 -17.74 25.69 8.00
CA SER A 254 -16.29 25.86 8.20
C SER A 254 -15.58 26.67 7.09
N LYS A 255 -16.23 26.88 5.94
CA LYS A 255 -15.71 27.61 4.79
C LYS A 255 -16.38 28.99 4.59
N ILE A 256 -17.35 29.34 5.42
CA ILE A 256 -18.00 30.66 5.37
C ILE A 256 -17.07 31.70 5.98
N ILE A 257 -16.96 32.85 5.32
CA ILE A 257 -16.14 33.99 5.77
C ILE A 257 -17.01 35.05 6.47
N ASP A 258 -18.31 35.10 6.16
CA ASP A 258 -19.28 36.01 6.76
C ASP A 258 -19.46 35.73 8.27
N GLN A 259 -18.85 36.58 9.10
CA GLN A 259 -18.82 36.45 10.56
C GLN A 259 -20.20 36.63 11.22
N PRO A 260 -21.04 37.62 10.86
CA PRO A 260 -22.39 37.69 11.39
C PRO A 260 -23.23 36.45 11.03
N LEU A 261 -23.12 35.94 9.81
CA LEU A 261 -23.76 34.69 9.42
C LEU A 261 -23.30 33.49 10.28
N LEU A 262 -21.99 33.37 10.54
CA LEU A 262 -21.47 32.33 11.42
C LEU A 262 -22.07 32.44 12.84
N MET A 263 -22.25 33.66 13.37
CA MET A 263 -22.94 33.86 14.65
C MET A 263 -24.41 33.44 14.61
N GLU A 264 -25.13 33.70 13.51
CA GLU A 264 -26.49 33.18 13.32
C GLU A 264 -26.51 31.64 13.38
N ILE A 265 -25.59 30.99 12.68
CA ILE A 265 -25.49 29.51 12.66
C ILE A 265 -25.19 28.98 14.07
N ILE A 266 -24.28 29.61 14.82
CA ILE A 266 -23.96 29.22 16.19
C ILE A 266 -25.18 29.33 17.11
N LYS A 267 -25.99 30.38 16.97
CA LYS A 267 -27.17 30.61 17.84
C LYS A 267 -28.35 29.70 17.50
N HIS A 268 -28.46 29.23 16.26
CA HIS A 268 -29.72 28.66 15.76
C HIS A 268 -29.62 27.27 15.12
N ASP A 269 -28.44 26.80 14.69
CA ASP A 269 -28.35 25.44 14.14
C ASP A 269 -28.59 24.40 15.25
N ALA A 270 -29.48 23.46 14.97
CA ALA A 270 -29.86 22.42 15.92
C ALA A 270 -28.70 21.44 16.21
N ASP A 271 -27.80 21.24 15.25
CA ASP A 271 -26.72 20.28 15.36
C ASP A 271 -25.44 20.92 15.95
N GLU A 272 -24.90 20.29 16.98
CA GLU A 272 -23.73 20.77 17.70
C GLU A 272 -22.48 20.82 16.81
N GLU A 273 -22.27 19.84 15.92
CA GLU A 273 -21.10 19.81 15.05
C GLU A 273 -21.10 21.01 14.10
N VAL A 274 -22.28 21.43 13.64
CA VAL A 274 -22.44 22.63 12.80
C VAL A 274 -22.13 23.89 13.58
N ARG A 275 -22.67 24.03 14.81
CA ARG A 275 -22.35 25.17 15.69
C ARG A 275 -20.85 25.25 15.99
N VAL A 276 -20.21 24.12 16.29
CA VAL A 276 -18.76 24.05 16.56
C VAL A 276 -17.95 24.40 15.32
N ALA A 277 -18.33 23.91 14.14
CA ALA A 277 -17.66 24.26 12.89
C ALA A 277 -17.75 25.77 12.60
N ALA A 278 -18.93 26.36 12.80
CA ALA A 278 -19.13 27.79 12.63
C ALA A 278 -18.32 28.62 13.64
N ALA A 279 -18.32 28.22 14.92
CA ALA A 279 -17.53 28.87 15.96
C ALA A 279 -16.02 28.85 15.67
N LYS A 280 -15.50 27.75 15.12
CA LYS A 280 -14.09 27.64 14.68
C LYS A 280 -13.75 28.54 13.50
N ALA A 281 -14.74 28.90 12.68
CA ALA A 281 -14.56 29.82 11.55
C ALA A 281 -14.66 31.30 11.95
N ILE A 282 -15.03 31.61 13.20
CA ILE A 282 -15.00 32.99 13.73
C ILE A 282 -13.54 33.41 13.91
N THR A 283 -13.12 34.40 13.12
CA THR A 283 -11.74 34.91 13.12
C THR A 283 -11.66 36.36 13.61
N ASP A 284 -12.71 37.14 13.36
CA ASP A 284 -12.77 38.56 13.70
C ASP A 284 -12.87 38.78 15.23
N PRO A 285 -12.06 39.68 15.83
CA PRO A 285 -12.03 39.91 17.27
C PRO A 285 -13.36 40.35 17.89
N ILE A 286 -14.18 41.11 17.16
CA ILE A 286 -15.48 41.59 17.65
C ILE A 286 -16.39 40.38 17.85
N TYR A 287 -16.48 39.51 16.83
CA TYR A 287 -17.31 38.31 16.88
C TYR A 287 -16.75 37.23 17.80
N LYS A 288 -15.42 37.17 18.01
CA LYS A 288 -14.83 36.33 19.06
C LYS A 288 -15.29 36.75 20.45
N LYS A 289 -15.30 38.05 20.73
CA LYS A 289 -15.81 38.57 22.01
C LYS A 289 -17.30 38.25 22.16
N GLU A 290 -18.09 38.44 21.11
CA GLU A 290 -19.52 38.09 21.12
C GLU A 290 -19.74 36.59 21.39
N LEU A 291 -18.97 35.71 20.75
CA LEU A 291 -19.01 34.27 20.98
C LEU A 291 -18.67 33.90 22.43
N LEU A 292 -17.66 34.54 23.01
CA LEU A 292 -17.29 34.33 24.42
C LEU A 292 -18.41 34.76 25.37
N THR A 293 -19.08 35.88 25.10
CA THR A 293 -20.26 36.31 25.87
C THR A 293 -21.39 35.28 25.75
N LEU A 294 -21.67 34.79 24.54
CA LEU A 294 -22.68 33.76 24.32
C LEU A 294 -22.39 32.47 25.09
N LEU A 295 -21.12 32.06 25.17
CA LEU A 295 -20.69 30.90 25.96
C LEU A 295 -20.93 31.13 27.47
N CYS A 296 -20.68 32.35 27.97
CA CYS A 296 -20.99 32.71 29.35
C CYS A 296 -22.48 32.59 29.68
N ASP A 297 -23.37 32.98 28.75
CA ASP A 297 -24.82 32.83 28.92
C ASP A 297 -25.26 31.35 29.02
N HIS A 298 -24.43 30.44 28.51
CA HIS A 298 -24.63 28.99 28.60
C HIS A 298 -23.83 28.35 29.75
N GLY A 299 -23.33 29.15 30.70
CA GLY A 299 -22.62 28.69 31.89
C GLY A 299 -21.15 28.31 31.68
N ILE A 300 -20.59 28.58 30.49
CA ILE A 300 -19.17 28.36 30.20
C ILE A 300 -18.44 29.67 30.44
N HIS A 301 -17.76 29.76 31.58
CA HIS A 301 -17.05 30.95 32.02
C HIS A 301 -15.53 30.78 31.97
N GLN A 302 -14.81 31.89 31.78
CA GLN A 302 -13.37 31.98 31.95
C GLN A 302 -13.08 32.67 33.28
N TRP A 303 -12.96 31.87 34.34
CA TRP A 303 -12.75 32.33 35.71
C TRP A 303 -11.29 32.72 35.95
N VAL A 304 -11.10 33.84 36.65
CA VAL A 304 -9.83 34.19 37.30
C VAL A 304 -10.05 34.47 38.76
N GLU A 305 -9.06 34.11 39.58
CA GLU A 305 -9.07 34.41 41.01
C GLU A 305 -8.90 35.92 41.23
N THR A 306 -9.72 36.48 42.12
CA THR A 306 -9.69 37.91 42.45
C THR A 306 -9.28 38.17 43.89
N ASP A 307 -9.71 37.32 44.82
CA ASP A 307 -9.35 37.41 46.23
C ASP A 307 -9.41 36.02 46.89
N SER A 308 -8.69 35.83 48.00
CA SER A 308 -8.70 34.59 48.76
C SER A 308 -8.66 34.89 50.25
N GLY A 309 -9.47 34.20 51.03
CA GLY A 309 -9.65 34.51 52.44
C GLY A 309 -10.06 33.32 53.28
N ARG A 310 -10.26 33.61 54.56
CA ARG A 310 -10.82 32.68 55.52
C ARG A 310 -12.02 33.34 56.17
N ASP A 311 -13.14 32.63 56.19
CA ASP A 311 -14.36 33.16 56.78
C ASP A 311 -14.27 33.16 58.33
N PRO A 312 -15.25 33.76 59.04
CA PRO A 312 -15.26 33.81 60.50
C PRO A 312 -15.34 32.44 61.20
N TRP A 313 -15.70 31.37 60.47
CA TRP A 313 -15.82 30.01 60.98
C TRP A 313 -14.56 29.17 60.72
N GLY A 314 -13.62 29.72 59.95
CA GLY A 314 -12.31 29.13 59.68
C GLY A 314 -12.20 28.45 58.32
N ASP A 315 -13.25 28.48 57.50
CA ASP A 315 -13.32 27.86 56.18
C ASP A 315 -12.59 28.73 55.13
N CYS A 316 -11.83 28.09 54.25
CA CYS A 316 -11.06 28.78 53.21
C CYS A 316 -11.90 28.98 51.95
N TYR A 317 -11.84 30.17 51.36
CA TYR A 317 -12.55 30.49 50.12
C TYR A 317 -11.68 31.29 49.16
N THR A 318 -12.04 31.23 47.88
CA THR A 318 -11.48 32.06 46.80
C THR A 318 -12.62 32.68 46.02
N ASP A 319 -12.62 34.01 45.92
CA ASP A 319 -13.52 34.72 45.01
C ASP A 319 -12.96 34.66 43.60
N ILE A 320 -13.84 34.35 42.65
CA ILE A 320 -13.53 34.22 41.24
C ILE A 320 -14.41 35.15 40.43
N LYS A 321 -13.85 35.72 39.36
CA LYS A 321 -14.55 36.58 38.41
C LYS A 321 -14.38 36.06 37.00
N CYS A 322 -15.46 36.02 36.24
CA CYS A 322 -15.40 35.71 34.82
C CYS A 322 -14.84 36.92 34.07
N GLU A 323 -13.69 36.78 33.41
CA GLU A 323 -13.06 37.90 32.68
C GLU A 323 -13.86 38.37 31.46
N ILE A 324 -14.81 37.55 31.00
CA ILE A 324 -15.62 37.81 29.81
C ILE A 324 -16.90 38.58 30.16
N CYS A 325 -17.72 38.04 31.07
CA CYS A 325 -19.02 38.61 31.42
C CYS A 325 -19.04 39.37 32.76
N GLY A 326 -17.96 39.31 33.53
CA GLY A 326 -17.85 39.98 34.82
C GLY A 326 -18.65 39.34 35.96
N LYS A 327 -19.26 38.17 35.74
CA LYS A 327 -19.92 37.38 36.79
C LYS A 327 -18.93 37.07 37.91
N GLU A 328 -19.37 37.13 39.15
CA GLU A 328 -18.56 36.84 40.34
C GLU A 328 -19.17 35.66 41.11
N GLU A 329 -18.32 34.76 41.60
CA GLU A 329 -18.69 33.59 42.40
C GLU A 329 -17.65 33.37 43.51
N THR A 330 -18.04 32.72 44.60
CA THR A 330 -17.15 32.33 45.69
C THR A 330 -17.00 30.81 45.68
N MET A 331 -15.76 30.32 45.53
CA MET A 331 -15.42 28.90 45.56
C MET A 331 -14.86 28.52 46.94
N TRP A 332 -15.51 27.58 47.62
CA TRP A 332 -15.06 27.07 48.91
C TRP A 332 -14.02 25.96 48.73
N LEU A 333 -12.88 26.10 49.39
CA LEU A 333 -11.77 25.15 49.31
C LEU A 333 -11.94 24.06 50.38
N PRO A 334 -11.62 22.78 50.06
CA PRO A 334 -11.60 21.74 51.07
C PRO A 334 -10.63 22.10 52.20
N THR A 335 -11.11 22.02 53.44
CA THR A 335 -10.35 22.34 54.65
C THR A 335 -9.34 21.30 55.06
#